data_AF-A0A9X9A181-F1
#
_entry.id   AF-A0A9X9A181-F1
#
_cell.length_a   1.000
_cell.length_b   1.000
_cell.length_c   1.000
_cell.angle_alpha   90.00
_cell.angle_beta   90.00
_cell.angle_gamma   90.00
#
_symmetry.space_group_name_H-M   'P 1'
#
loop_
_entity.id
_entity.type
_entity.pdbx_description
1 polymer ?
#
loop_
_entity_poly.entity_id
_entity_poly.type
_entity_poly.pdbx_seq_one_letter_code
_entity_poly.pdbx_strand_id
1 'polypeptide(L)'
;MENLVEWLVGQVWSIGLVVFALGAGVYFTIATRFLQIRYFKEMIKLLFEGKSSETGISSFQAFCLALSGRVGIGNIAGVATAIAFGGPGAVFWMWVMALLGAASAFVESTLSQVYKSKVGNEYRGGTPYFIEKGLKMK
;
A
#
# COMPACT_ATOMS: atom_id res chain seq x y z
N MET A 1 32.20 -1.05 11.67
CA MET A 1 30.73 -0.86 11.70
C MET A 1 30.18 -0.55 10.31
N GLU A 2 30.84 0.29 9.53
CA GLU A 2 30.41 0.65 8.16
C GLU A 2 30.20 -0.57 7.24
N ASN A 3 31.17 -1.50 7.17
CA ASN A 3 31.04 -2.73 6.37
C ASN A 3 29.82 -3.60 6.74
N LEU A 4 29.42 -3.61 8.02
CA LEU A 4 28.23 -4.35 8.46
C LEU A 4 26.96 -3.65 7.99
N VAL A 5 26.93 -2.32 8.08
CA VAL A 5 25.80 -1.50 7.61
C VAL A 5 25.64 -1.64 6.11
N GLU A 6 26.71 -1.53 5.33
CA GLU A 6 26.67 -1.69 3.87
C GLU A 6 26.21 -3.09 3.47
N TRP A 7 26.69 -4.13 4.16
CA TRP A 7 26.23 -5.49 3.91
C TRP A 7 24.72 -5.64 4.17
N LEU A 8 24.22 -5.12 5.30
CA LEU A 8 22.80 -5.15 5.63
C LEU A 8 21.95 -4.38 4.61
N VAL A 9 22.39 -3.18 4.22
CA VAL A 9 21.72 -2.37 3.18
C VAL A 9 21.67 -3.16 1.86
N GLY A 10 22.78 -3.78 1.46
CA GLY A 10 22.84 -4.61 0.26
C GLY A 10 21.87 -5.80 0.28
N GLN A 11 21.64 -6.41 1.45
CA GLN A 11 20.67 -7.50 1.58
C GLN A 11 19.22 -7.00 1.56
N VAL A 12 18.92 -5.92 2.30
CA VAL A 12 17.56 -5.37 2.40
C VAL A 12 17.08 -4.85 1.05
N TRP A 13 17.91 -4.12 0.32
CA TRP A 13 17.59 -3.55 -0.99
C TRP A 13 17.95 -4.48 -2.16
N SER A 14 18.18 -5.76 -1.87
CA SER A 14 18.50 -6.75 -2.89
C SER A 14 17.31 -7.03 -3.82
N ILE A 15 17.60 -7.68 -4.94
CA ILE A 15 16.58 -8.22 -5.84
C ILE A 15 15.60 -9.17 -5.13
N GLY A 16 16.01 -9.76 -4.00
CA GLY A 16 15.16 -10.62 -3.18
C GLY A 16 13.92 -9.90 -2.66
N LEU A 17 14.05 -8.64 -2.22
CA LEU A 17 12.91 -7.84 -1.76
C LEU A 17 11.93 -7.58 -2.91
N VAL A 18 12.43 -7.31 -4.11
CA VAL A 18 11.62 -7.06 -5.30
C VAL A 18 10.82 -8.32 -5.67
N VAL A 19 11.49 -9.48 -5.71
CA VAL A 19 10.85 -10.77 -6.00
C VAL A 19 9.83 -11.12 -4.94
N PHE A 20 10.12 -10.88 -3.66
CA PHE A 20 9.19 -11.12 -2.57
C PHE A 20 7.94 -10.23 -2.67
N ALA A 21 8.12 -8.93 -2.91
CA ALA A 21 7.01 -7.99 -3.05
C ALA A 21 6.11 -8.33 -4.26
N LEU A 22 6.72 -8.67 -5.40
CA LEU A 22 6.00 -9.15 -6.58
C LEU A 22 5.26 -10.46 -6.31
N GLY A 23 5.92 -11.43 -5.67
CA GLY A 23 5.33 -12.71 -5.31
C GLY A 23 4.13 -12.54 -4.38
N ALA A 24 4.24 -11.69 -3.36
CA ALA A 24 3.14 -11.35 -2.46
C ALA A 24 1.98 -10.69 -3.22
N GLY A 25 2.27 -9.74 -4.11
CA GLY A 25 1.26 -9.07 -4.94
C GLY A 25 0.52 -10.05 -5.86
N VAL A 26 1.24 -10.97 -6.51
CA VAL A 26 0.65 -12.04 -7.34
C VAL A 26 -0.20 -12.98 -6.47
N TYR A 27 0.33 -13.42 -5.33
CA TYR A 27 -0.37 -14.28 -4.40
C TYR A 27 -1.70 -13.66 -3.95
N PHE A 28 -1.68 -12.41 -3.46
CA PHE A 28 -2.89 -11.72 -3.03
C PHE A 28 -3.85 -11.45 -4.19
N THR A 29 -3.34 -11.11 -5.37
CA THR A 29 -4.18 -10.94 -6.57
C THR A 29 -4.95 -12.21 -6.89
N ILE A 30 -4.30 -13.38 -6.88
CA ILE A 30 -4.95 -14.66 -7.16
C ILE A 30 -5.89 -15.06 -6.02
N ALA A 31 -5.42 -14.99 -4.77
CA ALA A 31 -6.19 -15.38 -3.59
C ALA A 31 -7.49 -14.57 -3.44
N THR A 32 -7.46 -13.29 -3.80
CA THR A 32 -8.63 -12.39 -3.75
C THR A 32 -9.46 -12.37 -5.04
N ARG A 33 -9.10 -13.21 -6.02
CA ARG A 33 -9.75 -13.33 -7.33
C ARG A 33 -9.79 -12.00 -8.09
N PHE A 34 -8.60 -11.40 -8.28
CA PHE A 34 -8.37 -10.15 -9.01
C PHE A 34 -9.26 -9.01 -8.49
N LEU A 35 -9.28 -8.82 -7.17
CA LEU A 35 -10.14 -7.83 -6.51
C LEU A 35 -9.99 -6.42 -7.10
N GLN A 36 -8.74 -6.05 -7.44
CA GLN A 36 -8.40 -4.71 -7.92
C GLN A 36 -9.02 -4.40 -9.28
N ILE A 37 -9.39 -5.42 -10.07
CA ILE A 37 -10.12 -5.26 -11.33
C ILE A 37 -11.62 -5.40 -11.08
N ARG A 38 -12.03 -6.44 -10.34
CA ARG A 38 -13.43 -6.81 -10.12
C ARG A 38 -14.22 -5.75 -9.35
N TYR A 39 -13.60 -5.11 -8.35
CA TYR A 39 -14.24 -4.12 -7.49
C TYR A 39 -13.89 -2.67 -7.83
N PHE A 40 -13.11 -2.43 -8.88
CA PHE A 40 -12.67 -1.07 -9.23
C PHE A 40 -13.84 -0.08 -9.36
N LYS A 41 -14.91 -0.49 -10.03
CA LYS A 41 -16.12 0.33 -10.20
C LYS A 41 -16.81 0.63 -8.87
N GLU A 42 -16.92 -0.37 -8.00
CA GLU A 42 -17.54 -0.23 -6.69
C GLU A 42 -16.70 0.69 -5.78
N MET A 43 -15.37 0.59 -5.84
CA MET A 43 -14.46 1.47 -5.09
C MET A 43 -14.68 2.94 -5.47
N ILE A 44 -14.79 3.25 -6.76
CA ILE A 44 -15.06 4.61 -7.23
C ILE A 44 -16.43 5.08 -6.74
N LYS A 45 -17.45 4.23 -6.85
CA LYS A 45 -18.80 4.57 -6.38
C LYS A 45 -18.81 4.91 -4.89
N LEU A 46 -18.22 4.05 -4.05
CA LEU A 46 -18.13 4.26 -2.60
C LEU A 46 -17.29 5.48 -2.20
N LEU A 47 -16.32 5.86 -3.03
CA LEU A 47 -15.51 7.05 -2.81
C LEU A 47 -16.34 8.33 -2.92
N PHE A 48 -17.26 8.41 -3.88
CA PHE A 48 -18.09 9.59 -4.13
C PHE A 48 -19.45 9.57 -3.43
N GLU A 49 -20.01 8.39 -3.17
CA GLU A 49 -21.29 8.22 -2.44
C GLU A 49 -21.10 8.09 -0.92
N GLY A 50 -19.86 8.09 -0.44
CA GLY A 50 -19.54 7.93 0.97
C GLY A 50 -20.19 9.01 1.84
N LYS A 51 -21.13 8.60 2.71
CA LYS A 51 -21.77 9.49 3.70
C LYS A 51 -20.75 10.02 4.71
N SER A 52 -21.04 11.17 5.32
CA SER A 52 -20.29 11.67 6.46
C SER A 52 -20.26 10.62 7.58
N SER A 53 -19.08 10.27 8.06
CA SER A 53 -18.93 9.41 9.24
C SER A 53 -19.28 10.21 10.50
N GLU A 54 -20.02 9.62 11.45
CA GLU A 54 -20.24 10.22 12.77
C GLU A 54 -18.94 10.37 13.57
N THR A 55 -17.88 9.68 13.16
CA THR A 55 -16.54 9.76 13.77
C THR A 55 -15.47 9.84 12.67
N GLY A 56 -14.74 10.94 12.61
CA GLY A 56 -13.65 11.15 11.65
C GLY A 56 -14.06 11.89 10.37
N ILE A 57 -13.33 11.63 9.28
CA ILE A 57 -13.47 12.32 7.99
C ILE A 57 -14.28 11.48 6.98
N SER A 58 -14.80 12.11 5.93
CA SER A 58 -15.53 11.39 4.86
C SER A 58 -14.62 10.45 4.06
N SER A 59 -15.19 9.49 3.34
CA SER A 59 -14.44 8.57 2.46
C SER A 59 -13.55 9.32 1.47
N PHE A 60 -14.07 10.38 0.84
CA PHE A 60 -13.30 11.20 -0.08
C PHE A 60 -12.18 11.97 0.61
N GLN A 61 -12.44 12.55 1.79
CA GLN A 61 -11.42 13.24 2.58
C GLN A 61 -10.30 12.27 3.01
N ALA A 62 -10.65 11.05 3.44
CA ALA A 62 -9.67 10.02 3.79
C ALA A 62 -8.81 9.61 2.60
N PHE A 63 -9.41 9.50 1.42
CA PHE A 63 -8.69 9.25 0.18
C PHE A 63 -7.74 10.40 -0.18
N CYS A 64 -8.21 11.66 -0.15
CA CYS A 64 -7.36 12.83 -0.39
C CYS A 64 -6.19 12.91 0.60
N LEU A 65 -6.44 12.63 1.88
CA LEU A 65 -5.40 12.58 2.90
C LEU A 65 -4.37 11.48 2.59
N ALA A 66 -4.82 10.28 2.22
CA ALA A 66 -3.95 9.18 1.84
C ALA A 66 -3.15 9.44 0.55
N LEU A 67 -3.75 10.13 -0.42
CA LEU A 67 -3.08 10.55 -1.66
C LEU A 67 -2.03 11.63 -1.40
N SER A 68 -2.35 12.62 -0.56
CA SER A 68 -1.43 13.71 -0.23
C SER A 68 -0.10 13.21 0.32
N GLY A 69 -0.10 12.14 1.13
CA GLY A 69 1.14 11.53 1.63
C GLY A 69 1.91 10.69 0.60
N ARG A 70 1.30 10.32 -0.53
CA ARG A 70 1.89 9.43 -1.55
C ARG A 70 2.27 10.14 -2.84
N VAL A 71 1.69 11.30 -3.13
CA VAL A 71 1.99 12.10 -4.33
C VAL A 71 2.97 13.21 -3.94
N GLY A 72 4.17 13.19 -4.52
CA GLY A 72 5.18 14.21 -4.26
C GLY A 72 6.32 14.21 -5.27
N ILE A 73 7.27 15.13 -5.06
CA ILE A 73 8.45 15.31 -5.93
C ILE A 73 9.23 14.01 -6.09
N GLY A 74 9.31 13.18 -5.03
CA GLY A 74 9.96 11.88 -5.06
C GLY A 74 9.40 10.94 -6.13
N ASN A 75 8.08 10.94 -6.37
CA ASN A 75 7.50 10.10 -7.42
C ASN A 75 7.87 10.61 -8.81
N ILE A 76 7.88 11.93 -9.00
CA ILE A 76 8.23 12.54 -10.29
C ILE A 76 9.71 12.25 -10.62
N ALA A 77 10.60 12.53 -9.67
CA ALA A 77 12.04 12.26 -9.80
C ALA A 77 12.32 10.76 -9.95
N GLY A 78 11.60 9.90 -9.22
CA GLY A 78 11.71 8.44 -9.32
C GLY A 78 11.29 7.91 -10.69
N VAL A 79 10.18 8.41 -11.24
CA VAL A 79 9.74 8.06 -12.61
C VAL A 79 10.75 8.55 -13.65
N ALA A 80 11.22 9.79 -13.54
CA ALA A 80 12.24 10.33 -14.45
C ALA A 80 13.54 9.49 -14.41
N THR A 81 14.00 9.12 -13.23
CA THR A 81 15.18 8.27 -13.02
C THR A 81 14.98 6.88 -13.60
N ALA A 82 13.83 6.26 -13.35
CA ALA A 82 13.51 4.94 -13.89
C ALA A 82 13.47 4.92 -15.42
N ILE A 83 12.93 5.97 -16.04
CA ILE A 83 12.92 6.11 -17.50
C ILE A 83 14.33 6.40 -18.03
N ALA A 84 15.10 7.25 -17.35
CA ALA A 84 16.46 7.61 -17.77
C ALA A 84 17.39 6.38 -17.80
N PHE A 85 17.31 5.51 -16.79
CA PHE A 85 18.16 4.32 -16.70
C PHE A 85 17.55 3.06 -17.33
N GLY A 86 16.23 2.89 -17.24
CA GLY A 86 15.52 1.69 -17.71
C GLY A 86 14.85 1.84 -19.08
N GLY A 87 14.90 3.04 -19.68
CA GLY A 87 14.21 3.36 -20.91
C GLY A 87 12.68 3.53 -20.74
N PRO A 88 11.96 3.84 -21.83
CA PRO A 88 10.51 4.07 -21.77
C PRO A 88 9.70 2.84 -21.32
N GLY A 89 10.26 1.64 -21.47
CA GLY A 89 9.63 0.39 -21.00
C GLY A 89 9.46 0.31 -19.47
N ALA A 90 10.16 1.14 -18.70
CA ALA A 90 10.00 1.21 -17.25
C ALA A 90 8.56 1.56 -16.82
N VAL A 91 7.85 2.37 -17.63
CA VAL A 91 6.47 2.78 -17.34
C VAL A 91 5.51 1.59 -17.32
N PHE A 92 5.69 0.64 -18.25
CA PHE A 92 4.88 -0.58 -18.28
C PHE A 92 5.04 -1.38 -16.97
N TRP A 93 6.28 -1.56 -16.52
CA TRP A 93 6.56 -2.27 -15.28
C TRP A 93 6.05 -1.53 -14.03
N MET A 94 6.05 -0.20 -14.04
CA MET A 94 5.44 0.60 -12.97
C MET A 94 3.94 0.35 -12.85
N TRP A 95 3.21 0.24 -13.97
CA TRP A 95 1.79 -0.10 -13.94
C TRP A 95 1.53 -1.53 -13.46
N VAL A 96 2.35 -2.49 -13.88
CA VAL A 96 2.27 -3.88 -13.38
C VAL A 96 2.49 -3.92 -11.87
N MET A 97 3.53 -3.24 -11.37
CA MET A 97 3.80 -3.11 -9.93
C MET A 97 2.65 -2.46 -9.18
N ALA A 98 2.06 -1.39 -9.73
CA ALA A 98 0.91 -0.73 -9.13
C ALA A 98 -0.31 -1.65 -9.03
N LEU A 99 -0.61 -2.42 -10.09
CA LEU A 99 -1.72 -3.36 -10.13
C LEU A 99 -1.56 -4.50 -9.11
N LEU A 100 -0.36 -5.05 -8.99
CA LEU A 100 -0.07 -6.11 -8.02
C LEU A 100 -0.04 -5.56 -6.59
N GLY A 101 0.52 -4.37 -6.40
CA GLY A 101 0.56 -3.66 -5.12
C GLY A 101 -0.83 -3.28 -4.60
N ALA A 102 -1.78 -2.97 -5.49
CA ALA A 102 -3.15 -2.63 -5.10
C ALA A 102 -3.85 -3.76 -4.32
N ALA A 103 -3.62 -5.03 -4.68
CA ALA A 103 -4.17 -6.16 -3.95
C ALA A 103 -3.59 -6.25 -2.53
N SER A 104 -2.28 -6.08 -2.38
CA SER A 104 -1.61 -6.07 -1.07
C SER A 104 -2.09 -4.91 -0.20
N ALA A 105 -2.17 -3.70 -0.76
CA ALA A 105 -2.64 -2.51 -0.05
C ALA A 105 -4.09 -2.65 0.43
N PHE A 106 -4.93 -3.32 -0.36
CA PHE A 106 -6.31 -3.62 0.04
C PHE A 106 -6.37 -4.56 1.25
N VAL A 107 -5.57 -5.63 1.25
CA VAL A 107 -5.51 -6.57 2.38
C VAL A 107 -5.02 -5.86 3.65
N GLU A 108 -3.96 -5.07 3.53
CA GLU A 108 -3.41 -4.28 4.65
C GLU A 108 -4.41 -3.26 5.21
N SER A 109 -5.11 -2.55 4.33
CA SER A 109 -6.15 -1.59 4.71
C SER A 109 -7.33 -2.31 5.39
N THR A 110 -7.69 -3.50 4.91
CA THR A 110 -8.75 -4.32 5.51
C THR A 110 -8.37 -4.77 6.91
N LEU A 111 -7.16 -5.31 7.09
CA LEU A 111 -6.65 -5.69 8.41
C LEU A 111 -6.62 -4.49 9.37
N SER A 112 -6.19 -3.33 8.88
CA SER A 112 -6.17 -2.10 9.65
C SER A 112 -7.57 -1.66 10.10
N GLN A 113 -8.60 -1.89 9.29
CA GLN A 113 -9.99 -1.62 9.66
C GLN A 113 -10.56 -2.66 10.63
N VAL A 114 -10.22 -3.93 10.47
CA VAL A 114 -10.70 -5.04 11.34
C VAL A 114 -10.12 -4.92 12.75
N TYR A 115 -8.84 -4.57 12.88
CA TYR A 115 -8.13 -4.55 14.16
C TYR A 115 -8.01 -3.16 14.81
N LYS A 116 -8.63 -2.12 14.24
CA LYS A 116 -8.60 -0.78 14.81
C LYS A 116 -9.10 -0.76 16.26
N SER A 117 -8.54 0.13 17.07
CA SER A 117 -8.96 0.40 18.44
C SER A 117 -9.59 1.78 18.51
N LYS A 118 -10.60 1.93 19.37
CA LYS A 118 -11.05 3.27 19.77
C LYS A 118 -10.13 3.76 20.89
N VAL A 119 -9.49 4.91 20.67
CA VAL A 119 -8.66 5.58 21.67
C VAL A 119 -9.23 6.99 21.86
N GLY A 120 -9.92 7.21 22.98
CA GLY A 120 -10.69 8.44 23.19
C GLY A 120 -11.86 8.53 22.20
N ASN A 121 -11.91 9.62 21.43
CA ASN A 121 -12.96 9.85 20.43
C ASN A 121 -12.54 9.46 19.00
N GLU A 122 -11.37 8.85 18.83
CA GLU A 122 -10.82 8.53 17.51
C GLU A 122 -10.56 7.03 17.34
N TYR A 123 -10.56 6.58 16.08
CA TYR A 123 -10.11 5.25 15.72
C TYR A 123 -8.63 5.28 15.35
N ARG A 124 -7.83 4.41 15.98
CA ARG A 124 -6.42 4.19 15.64
C ARG A 124 -6.24 2.75 15.16
N GLY A 125 -5.54 2.60 14.05
CA GLY A 125 -5.28 1.30 13.41
C GLY A 125 -3.91 1.29 12.75
N GLY A 126 -3.71 0.35 11.84
CA GLY A 126 -2.45 0.16 11.12
C GLY A 126 -1.71 -1.10 11.57
N THR A 127 -0.51 -1.27 11.01
CA THR A 127 0.35 -2.45 11.17
C THR A 127 0.58 -2.88 12.62
N PRO A 128 0.87 -1.97 13.56
CA PRO A 128 1.05 -2.37 14.96
C PRO A 128 -0.19 -3.03 15.57
N TYR A 129 -1.39 -2.53 15.23
CA TYR A 129 -2.64 -3.00 15.83
C TYR A 129 -3.02 -4.41 15.38
N PHE A 130 -2.83 -4.75 14.10
CA PHE A 130 -3.14 -6.10 13.64
C PHE A 130 -2.03 -7.11 13.97
N ILE A 131 -0.77 -6.67 14.16
CA ILE A 131 0.26 -7.53 14.74
C ILE A 131 -0.08 -7.84 16.19
N GLU A 132 -0.37 -6.81 16.99
CA GLU A 132 -0.70 -6.98 18.41
C GLU A 132 -1.96 -7.83 18.60
N LYS A 133 -3.05 -7.50 17.92
CA LYS A 133 -4.34 -8.15 18.14
C LYS A 133 -4.58 -9.39 17.29
N GLY A 134 -4.09 -9.39 16.05
CA GLY A 134 -4.27 -10.49 15.10
C GLY A 134 -3.28 -11.63 15.33
N LEU A 135 -2.01 -11.30 15.57
CA LEU A 135 -0.95 -12.29 15.84
C LEU A 135 -0.73 -12.55 17.33
N LYS A 136 -1.38 -11.78 18.22
CA LYS A 136 -1.21 -11.86 19.68
C LYS A 136 0.23 -11.66 20.14
N MET A 137 1.00 -10.86 19.41
CA MET A 137 2.39 -10.54 19.70
C MET A 137 2.45 -9.16 20.36
N LYS A 138 2.82 -9.11 21.65
CA LYS A 138 3.00 -7.85 22.40
C LYS A 138 4.38 -7.26 22.20
#